data_AF-A0A1B6KCH9-F1
#
_entry.id   AF-A0A1B6KCH9-F1
#
_cell.length_a   1.000
_cell.length_b   1.000
_cell.length_c   1.000
_cell.angle_alpha   90.00
_cell.angle_beta   90.00
_cell.angle_gamma   90.00
#
_symmetry.space_group_name_H-M   'P 1'
#
loop_
_entity.id
_entity.type
_entity.pdbx_description
1 polymer ?
#
loop_
_entity_poly.entity_id
_entity_poly.type
_entity_poly.pdbx_seq_one_letter_code
_entity_poly.pdbx_strand_id
1 'polypeptide(L)'
;MSPLLSVLTIISLFLCSPVVSTNSSELESLVFRTLSASDGEGIDGIDRDNVDLEIDLDVVCDKLRTLDVILTNITIDPPAGGGKQMLRTLRVYNQACLDLLYLCNTDKLRVLGAAEDILQAGGPKFFDIQIDEKLMKQRFHWDDEKMEELLEVTKQSYDHWNNLWYVFNNFPTDLQ
;
A
#
# COMPACT_ATOMS: atom_id res chain seq x y z
N MET A 1 36.16 -38.43 -34.06
CA MET A 1 35.45 -37.22 -34.51
C MET A 1 35.22 -36.33 -33.29
N SER A 2 36.10 -35.37 -33.06
CA SER A 2 35.78 -34.13 -32.33
C SER A 2 35.00 -33.23 -33.30
N PRO A 3 34.22 -32.20 -32.88
CA PRO A 3 34.65 -31.11 -31.99
C PRO A 3 33.56 -30.71 -30.95
N LEU A 4 33.68 -29.77 -30.02
CA LEU A 4 34.72 -28.92 -29.43
C LEU A 4 33.98 -28.07 -28.35
N LEU A 5 34.70 -27.61 -27.31
CA LEU A 5 34.57 -26.29 -26.65
C LEU A 5 33.27 -26.04 -25.84
N SER A 6 33.23 -25.50 -24.62
CA SER A 6 34.11 -24.65 -23.81
C SER A 6 33.56 -24.68 -22.36
N VAL A 7 34.37 -24.90 -21.32
CA VAL A 7 35.04 -23.87 -20.48
C VAL A 7 34.07 -22.87 -19.82
N LEU A 8 33.87 -22.98 -18.49
CA LEU A 8 34.16 -21.93 -17.50
C LEU A 8 33.76 -22.34 -16.06
N THR A 9 34.77 -22.66 -15.26
CA THR A 9 34.78 -22.39 -13.81
C THR A 9 34.95 -20.89 -13.59
N ILE A 10 34.06 -20.26 -12.81
CA ILE A 10 34.39 -19.04 -12.05
C ILE A 10 33.85 -19.18 -10.62
N ILE A 11 34.80 -19.14 -9.69
CA ILE A 11 34.66 -18.86 -8.27
C ILE A 11 34.56 -17.34 -8.11
N SER A 12 33.59 -16.85 -7.35
CA SER A 12 33.59 -15.55 -6.63
C SER A 12 32.56 -15.68 -5.50
N LEU A 13 32.88 -15.89 -4.22
CA LEU A 13 33.55 -14.99 -3.27
C LEU A 13 33.07 -13.53 -3.36
N PHE A 14 31.93 -13.26 -2.72
CA PHE A 14 31.69 -12.09 -1.88
C PHE A 14 31.24 -12.67 -0.53
N LEU A 15 32.10 -12.89 0.47
CA LEU A 15 32.74 -11.90 1.35
C LEU A 15 31.77 -10.78 1.78
N CYS A 16 31.24 -11.00 2.99
CA CYS A 16 31.05 -10.02 4.07
C CYS A 16 30.36 -8.68 3.76
N SER A 17 29.17 -8.58 4.37
CA SER A 17 28.64 -7.48 5.19
C SER A 17 27.63 -6.52 4.55
N PRO A 18 26.73 -5.91 5.35
CA PRO A 18 26.36 -6.23 6.73
C PRO A 18 24.91 -6.73 6.83
N VAL A 19 24.59 -7.29 7.98
CA VAL A 19 23.27 -7.13 8.60
C VAL A 19 22.93 -5.64 8.52
N VAL A 20 22.17 -5.23 7.51
CA VAL A 20 21.47 -3.95 7.56
C VAL A 20 20.21 -4.26 8.37
N SER A 21 20.36 -4.04 9.68
CA SER A 21 19.25 -3.58 10.50
C SER A 21 18.67 -2.37 9.77
N THR A 22 17.64 -2.59 8.94
CA THR A 22 16.81 -1.51 8.43
C THR A 22 16.06 -1.00 9.64
N ASN A 23 16.65 0.04 10.22
CA ASN A 23 16.18 0.71 11.40
C ASN A 23 14.72 1.13 11.18
N SER A 24 13.90 0.92 12.20
CA SER A 24 12.53 1.46 12.36
C SER A 24 12.38 2.90 11.84
N SER A 25 13.45 3.69 11.91
CA SER A 25 13.47 5.10 11.50
C SER A 25 13.28 5.33 9.99
N GLU A 26 13.63 4.39 9.11
CA GLU A 26 13.40 4.59 7.66
C GLU A 26 11.92 4.43 7.29
N LEU A 27 11.20 3.54 7.99
CA LEU A 27 9.75 3.39 7.85
C LEU A 27 9.02 4.61 8.42
N GLU A 28 9.47 5.13 9.56
CA GLU A 28 8.94 6.35 10.19
C GLU A 28 9.13 7.58 9.28
N SER A 29 10.30 7.70 8.64
CA SER A 29 10.61 8.77 7.67
C SER A 29 9.69 8.75 6.44
N LEU A 30 9.31 7.55 5.98
CA LEU A 30 8.45 7.38 4.81
C LEU A 30 7.01 7.82 5.11
N VAL A 31 6.51 7.54 6.31
CA VAL A 31 5.16 7.94 6.77
C VAL A 31 5.05 9.47 6.92
N PHE A 32 6.10 10.13 7.41
CA PHE A 32 6.10 11.60 7.59
C PHE A 32 6.11 12.39 6.28
N ARG A 33 6.69 11.83 5.20
CA ARG A 33 6.76 12.52 3.91
C ARG A 33 5.41 12.53 3.16
N THR A 34 4.58 11.52 3.33
CA THR A 34 3.29 11.43 2.63
C THR A 34 2.27 12.46 3.15
N LEU A 35 2.41 12.92 4.39
CA LEU A 35 1.53 13.95 4.98
C LEU A 35 1.90 15.39 4.59
N SER A 36 3.09 15.61 4.02
CA SER A 36 3.59 16.97 3.70
C SER A 36 3.31 17.45 2.28
N ALA A 37 2.60 16.67 1.44
CA ALA A 37 2.34 17.01 0.04
C ALA A 37 0.89 17.46 -0.26
N SER A 38 0.15 17.91 0.76
CA SER A 38 -1.14 18.58 0.61
C SER A 38 -0.93 20.09 0.71
N ASP A 39 -0.73 20.74 -0.44
CA ASP A 39 -0.45 22.18 -0.56
C ASP A 39 -1.48 23.09 0.16
N GLY A 40 -0.97 23.91 1.07
CA GLY A 40 -1.07 25.37 1.06
C GLY A 40 -2.44 26.04 1.06
N GLU A 41 -2.92 26.43 2.25
CA GLU A 41 -3.35 27.81 2.52
C GLU A 41 -3.30 28.09 4.03
N GLY A 42 -2.73 29.24 4.40
CA GLY A 42 -2.36 29.56 5.78
C GLY A 42 -3.56 29.78 6.70
N ILE A 43 -3.43 29.27 7.92
CA ILE A 43 -4.07 29.82 9.11
C ILE A 43 -3.08 29.72 10.28
N ASP A 44 -2.86 30.88 10.88
CA ASP A 44 -2.08 31.12 12.08
C ASP A 44 -2.54 30.23 13.25
N GLY A 45 -1.57 29.72 14.02
CA GLY A 45 -1.74 29.46 15.45
C GLY A 45 -2.59 28.26 15.87
N ILE A 46 -2.25 27.04 15.44
CA ILE A 46 -2.67 25.82 16.15
C ILE A 46 -1.45 25.22 16.85
N ASP A 47 -1.53 25.21 18.18
CA ASP A 47 -0.60 24.63 19.13
C ASP A 47 -0.27 23.17 18.72
N ARG A 48 0.97 22.93 18.32
CA ARG A 48 1.42 21.68 17.65
C ARG A 48 1.71 20.52 18.61
N ASP A 49 1.48 20.70 19.90
CA ASP A 49 2.03 19.80 20.93
C ASP A 49 0.98 18.89 21.61
N ASN A 50 -0.28 18.85 21.17
CA ASN A 50 -1.29 18.03 21.85
C ASN A 50 -2.50 17.63 20.98
N VAL A 51 -2.24 17.13 19.77
CA VAL A 51 -3.25 16.33 19.08
C VAL A 51 -2.77 14.89 19.11
N ASP A 52 -3.09 14.19 20.20
CA ASP A 52 -3.21 12.73 20.17
C ASP A 52 -4.32 12.41 19.16
N LEU A 53 -3.95 12.36 17.88
CA LEU A 53 -4.77 11.76 16.83
C LEU A 53 -4.74 10.26 17.11
N GLU A 54 -5.54 9.83 18.08
CA GLU A 54 -5.78 8.42 18.33
C GLU A 54 -6.47 7.86 17.09
N ILE A 55 -5.70 7.17 16.25
CA ILE A 55 -6.24 6.50 15.07
C ILE A 55 -7.02 5.29 15.57
N ASP A 56 -8.34 5.35 15.38
CA ASP A 56 -9.25 4.27 15.75
C ASP A 56 -9.11 3.10 14.75
N LEU A 57 -8.73 1.94 15.27
CA LEU A 57 -8.47 0.73 14.51
C LEU A 57 -9.72 0.22 13.80
N ASP A 58 -10.86 0.21 14.47
CA ASP A 58 -12.12 -0.31 13.92
C ASP A 58 -12.56 0.57 12.75
N VAL A 59 -12.41 1.89 12.90
CA VAL A 59 -12.68 2.88 11.85
C VAL A 59 -11.78 2.67 10.63
N VAL A 60 -10.49 2.39 10.82
CA VAL A 60 -9.56 2.13 9.72
C VAL A 60 -9.93 0.83 8.99
N CYS A 61 -10.23 -0.24 9.73
CA CYS A 61 -10.63 -1.52 9.17
C CYS A 61 -11.94 -1.41 8.35
N ASP A 62 -12.98 -0.78 8.89
CA ASP A 62 -14.25 -0.57 8.18
C ASP A 62 -14.09 0.31 6.94
N LYS A 63 -13.22 1.32 7.02
CA LYS A 63 -12.87 2.17 5.89
C LYS A 63 -12.19 1.36 4.80
N LEU A 64 -11.23 0.50 5.12
CA LEU A 64 -10.57 -0.38 4.14
C LEU A 64 -11.58 -1.31 3.44
N ARG A 65 -12.48 -1.96 4.19
CA ARG A 65 -13.53 -2.83 3.63
C ARG A 65 -14.45 -2.05 2.69
N THR A 66 -14.89 -0.87 3.10
CA THR A 66 -15.79 -0.02 2.30
C THR A 66 -15.12 0.44 1.00
N LEU A 67 -13.87 0.87 1.09
CA LEU A 67 -13.10 1.33 -0.06
C LEU A 67 -12.80 0.18 -1.04
N ASP A 68 -12.48 -1.01 -0.56
CA ASP A 68 -12.30 -2.21 -1.41
C ASP A 68 -13.56 -2.50 -2.23
N VAL A 69 -14.75 -2.48 -1.60
CA VAL A 69 -16.02 -2.67 -2.31
C VAL A 69 -16.25 -1.58 -3.37
N ILE A 70 -15.99 -0.32 -3.04
CA ILE A 70 -16.15 0.79 -3.98
C ILE A 70 -15.19 0.65 -5.15
N LEU A 71 -13.92 0.35 -4.90
CA LEU A 71 -12.90 0.18 -5.93
C LEU A 71 -13.23 -1.03 -6.81
N THR A 72 -13.61 -2.15 -6.22
CA THR A 72 -14.05 -3.35 -6.95
C THR A 72 -15.17 -3.02 -7.92
N ASN A 73 -16.21 -2.30 -7.46
CA ASN A 73 -17.35 -1.93 -8.30
C ASN A 73 -16.94 -0.98 -9.44
N ILE A 74 -16.10 0.02 -9.16
CA ILE A 74 -15.60 0.97 -10.16
C ILE A 74 -14.71 0.25 -11.20
N THR A 75 -13.91 -0.71 -10.77
CA THR A 75 -13.01 -1.45 -11.67
C THR A 75 -13.77 -2.41 -12.59
N ILE A 76 -14.85 -3.05 -12.11
CA ILE A 76 -15.70 -3.95 -12.91
C ILE A 76 -16.52 -3.17 -13.94
N ASP A 77 -17.21 -2.10 -13.52
CA ASP A 77 -18.07 -1.30 -14.37
C ASP A 77 -17.78 0.20 -14.19
N PRO A 78 -16.78 0.73 -14.92
CA PRO A 78 -16.34 2.11 -14.77
C PRO A 78 -17.46 3.11 -15.11
N PRO A 79 -17.93 3.93 -14.15
CA PRO A 79 -18.99 4.88 -14.40
C PRO A 79 -18.50 6.02 -15.31
N ALA A 80 -19.36 6.54 -16.18
CA ALA A 80 -19.00 7.64 -17.07
C ALA A 80 -18.51 8.87 -16.28
N GLY A 81 -17.32 9.38 -16.60
CA GLY A 81 -16.69 10.50 -15.89
C GLY A 81 -16.21 10.20 -14.45
N GLY A 82 -16.25 8.94 -14.01
CA GLY A 82 -15.91 8.52 -12.64
C GLY A 82 -14.43 8.51 -12.29
N GLY A 83 -13.54 8.85 -13.22
CA GLY A 83 -12.10 8.70 -13.03
C GLY A 83 -11.54 9.47 -11.83
N LYS A 84 -12.00 10.71 -11.60
CA LYS A 84 -11.58 11.51 -10.42
C LYS A 84 -11.97 10.83 -9.11
N GLN A 85 -13.13 10.18 -9.06
CA GLN A 85 -13.56 9.42 -7.90
C GLN A 85 -12.66 8.19 -7.71
N MET A 86 -12.36 7.45 -8.77
CA MET A 86 -11.47 6.28 -8.69
C MET A 86 -10.11 6.63 -8.09
N LEU A 87 -9.43 7.65 -8.63
CA LEU A 87 -8.11 8.08 -8.14
C LEU A 87 -8.17 8.57 -6.69
N ARG A 88 -9.23 9.31 -6.33
CA ARG A 88 -9.42 9.75 -4.94
C ARG A 88 -9.62 8.55 -4.01
N THR A 89 -10.46 7.60 -4.39
CA THR A 89 -10.73 6.40 -3.59
C THR A 89 -9.46 5.57 -3.40
N LEU A 90 -8.65 5.38 -4.44
CA LEU A 90 -7.36 4.68 -4.35
C LEU A 90 -6.38 5.38 -3.41
N ARG A 91 -6.25 6.72 -3.48
CA ARG A 91 -5.39 7.47 -2.56
C ARG A 91 -5.84 7.36 -1.11
N VAL A 92 -7.15 7.42 -0.87
CA VAL A 92 -7.71 7.25 0.48
C VAL A 92 -7.51 5.82 0.97
N TYR A 93 -7.58 4.84 0.07
CA TYR A 93 -7.25 3.44 0.37
C TYR A 93 -5.77 3.29 0.77
N ASN A 94 -4.85 3.85 -0.01
CA ASN A 94 -3.41 3.85 0.30
C ASN A 94 -3.12 4.47 1.66
N GLN A 95 -3.75 5.60 1.99
CA GLN A 95 -3.60 6.22 3.30
C GLN A 95 -4.13 5.30 4.42
N ALA A 96 -5.30 4.67 4.23
CA ALA A 96 -5.84 3.75 5.24
C ALA A 96 -4.94 2.52 5.45
N CYS A 97 -4.27 2.02 4.40
CA CYS A 97 -3.26 0.97 4.54
C CYS A 97 -2.07 1.44 5.38
N LEU A 98 -1.59 2.68 5.17
CA LEU A 98 -0.50 3.25 5.96
C LEU A 98 -0.91 3.49 7.42
N ASP A 99 -2.15 3.95 7.67
CA ASP A 99 -2.69 4.13 9.01
C ASP A 99 -2.75 2.78 9.75
N LEU A 100 -3.22 1.73 9.07
CA LEU A 100 -3.22 0.37 9.63
C LEU A 100 -1.80 -0.14 9.87
N LEU A 101 -0.85 0.14 8.98
CA LEU A 101 0.55 -0.27 9.12
C LEU A 101 1.21 0.44 10.31
N TYR A 102 0.88 1.72 10.52
CA TYR A 102 1.30 2.46 11.70
C TYR A 102 0.74 1.83 12.98
N LEU A 103 -0.57 1.52 13.01
CA LEU A 103 -1.19 0.82 14.13
C LEU A 103 -0.56 -0.55 14.37
N CYS A 104 -0.29 -1.32 13.31
CA CYS A 104 0.46 -2.56 13.41
C CYS A 104 1.81 -2.30 14.08
N ASN A 105 2.56 -1.27 13.72
CA ASN A 105 3.86 -1.04 14.36
C ASN A 105 3.77 -0.57 15.82
N THR A 106 2.70 0.13 16.21
CA THR A 106 2.49 0.65 17.57
C THR A 106 1.92 -0.38 18.53
N ASP A 107 0.90 -1.15 18.12
CA ASP A 107 0.19 -2.12 18.97
C ASP A 107 -0.22 -3.38 18.17
N LYS A 108 0.78 -4.22 17.88
CA LYS A 108 0.66 -5.43 17.05
C LYS A 108 -0.43 -6.39 17.53
N LEU A 109 -0.54 -6.61 18.83
CA LEU A 109 -1.49 -7.60 19.40
C LEU A 109 -2.94 -7.16 19.24
N ARG A 110 -3.23 -5.88 19.44
CA ARG A 110 -4.58 -5.32 19.23
C ARG A 110 -5.01 -5.43 17.78
N VAL A 111 -4.08 -5.16 16.85
CA VAL A 111 -4.35 -5.18 15.41
C VAL A 111 -4.52 -6.61 14.88
N LEU A 112 -3.74 -7.57 15.37
CA LEU A 112 -3.86 -8.98 15.00
C LEU A 112 -5.29 -9.52 15.20
N GLY A 113 -6.00 -9.12 16.25
CA GLY A 113 -7.37 -9.56 16.49
C GLY A 113 -8.42 -8.85 15.63
N ALA A 114 -8.30 -7.53 15.46
CA ALA A 114 -9.36 -6.74 14.80
C ALA A 114 -9.25 -6.73 13.27
N ALA A 115 -8.05 -6.93 12.72
CA ALA A 115 -7.78 -6.89 11.29
C ALA A 115 -7.51 -8.29 10.69
N GLU A 116 -7.65 -9.36 11.48
CA GLU A 116 -7.42 -10.74 11.02
C GLU A 116 -8.24 -11.08 9.77
N ASP A 117 -9.53 -10.73 9.79
CA ASP A 117 -10.46 -11.01 8.70
C ASP A 117 -10.07 -10.30 7.39
N ILE A 118 -9.56 -9.07 7.50
CA ILE A 118 -9.07 -8.28 6.38
C ILE A 118 -7.78 -8.88 5.81
N LEU A 119 -6.86 -9.27 6.68
CA LEU A 119 -5.51 -9.69 6.29
C LEU A 119 -5.44 -11.17 5.85
N GLN A 120 -6.36 -12.02 6.31
CA GLN A 120 -6.47 -13.42 5.88
C GLN A 120 -7.30 -13.61 4.60
N ALA A 121 -8.06 -12.61 4.15
CA ALA A 121 -8.93 -12.71 2.98
C ALA A 121 -8.19 -12.85 1.63
N GLY A 122 -6.86 -12.94 1.62
CA GLY A 122 -6.04 -13.07 0.41
C GLY A 122 -5.78 -11.76 -0.32
N GLY A 123 -6.40 -10.66 0.11
CA GLY A 123 -6.19 -9.33 -0.44
C GLY A 123 -7.49 -8.57 -0.68
N PRO A 124 -7.38 -7.31 -1.09
CA PRO A 124 -8.49 -6.51 -1.58
C PRO A 124 -8.97 -7.09 -2.91
N LYS A 125 -10.28 -7.23 -3.08
CA LYS A 125 -10.87 -7.86 -4.28
C LYS A 125 -10.58 -7.10 -5.56
N PHE A 126 -10.37 -5.78 -5.47
CA PHE A 126 -10.06 -4.99 -6.66
C PHE A 126 -8.70 -5.33 -7.29
N PHE A 127 -7.81 -6.03 -6.56
CA PHE A 127 -6.56 -6.56 -7.10
C PHE A 127 -6.76 -7.73 -8.06
N ASP A 128 -7.82 -8.52 -7.86
CA ASP A 128 -8.10 -9.69 -8.70
C ASP A 128 -8.67 -9.31 -10.08
N ILE A 129 -8.95 -8.03 -10.31
CA ILE A 129 -9.58 -7.54 -11.53
C ILE A 129 -8.50 -6.92 -12.43
N GLN A 130 -8.37 -7.47 -13.63
CA GLN A 130 -7.52 -6.89 -14.66
C GLN A 130 -8.11 -5.56 -15.14
N ILE A 131 -7.34 -4.47 -15.04
CA ILE A 131 -7.73 -3.14 -15.52
C ILE A 131 -7.80 -3.16 -17.05
N ASP A 132 -8.98 -2.95 -17.62
CA ASP A 132 -9.16 -2.69 -19.05
C ASP A 132 -8.87 -1.20 -19.34
N GLU A 133 -7.64 -0.91 -19.74
CA GLU A 133 -7.21 0.46 -20.04
C GLU A 133 -8.07 1.13 -21.12
N LYS A 134 -8.53 0.37 -22.12
CA LYS A 134 -9.31 0.93 -23.21
C LYS A 134 -10.69 1.36 -22.70
N LEU A 135 -11.32 0.52 -21.90
CA LEU A 135 -12.60 0.83 -21.26
C LEU A 135 -12.48 2.03 -20.32
N MET A 136 -11.43 2.06 -19.48
CA MET A 136 -11.17 3.16 -18.55
C MET A 136 -10.96 4.49 -19.30
N LYS A 137 -10.08 4.53 -20.30
CA LYS A 137 -9.86 5.72 -21.16
C LYS A 137 -11.18 6.19 -21.79
N GLN A 138 -11.97 5.25 -22.33
CA GLN A 138 -13.25 5.57 -22.95
C GLN A 138 -14.28 6.12 -21.96
N ARG A 139 -14.47 5.48 -20.80
CA ARG A 139 -15.51 5.83 -19.82
C ARG A 139 -15.17 7.09 -19.04
N PHE A 140 -13.90 7.29 -18.71
CA PHE A 140 -13.46 8.44 -17.93
C PHE A 140 -12.99 9.62 -18.76
N HIS A 141 -12.93 9.47 -20.08
CA HIS A 141 -12.34 10.46 -21.00
C HIS A 141 -10.89 10.77 -20.64
N TRP A 142 -10.14 9.73 -20.30
CA TRP A 142 -8.73 9.81 -19.92
C TRP A 142 -7.81 9.61 -21.11
N ASP A 143 -6.66 10.26 -21.02
CA ASP A 143 -5.51 10.05 -21.88
C ASP A 143 -4.52 9.05 -21.24
N ASP A 144 -3.39 8.85 -21.90
CA ASP A 144 -2.35 7.94 -21.44
C ASP A 144 -1.70 8.41 -20.12
N GLU A 145 -1.56 9.72 -19.92
CA GLU A 145 -1.01 10.29 -18.67
C GLU A 145 -1.90 9.95 -17.47
N LYS A 146 -3.22 10.08 -17.61
CA LYS A 146 -4.16 9.70 -16.54
C LYS A 146 -4.21 8.19 -16.28
N MET A 147 -3.95 7.39 -17.30
CA MET A 147 -3.82 5.95 -17.10
C MET A 147 -2.53 5.57 -16.40
N GLU A 148 -1.42 6.23 -16.71
CA GLU A 148 -0.15 6.06 -15.99
C GLU A 148 -0.30 6.45 -14.52
N GLU A 149 -1.00 7.57 -14.22
CA GLU A 149 -1.35 7.97 -12.87
C GLU A 149 -2.17 6.90 -12.14
N LEU A 150 -3.16 6.29 -12.81
CA LEU A 150 -3.95 5.20 -12.21
C LEU A 150 -3.06 3.99 -11.88
N LEU A 151 -2.21 3.57 -12.81
CA LEU A 151 -1.34 2.40 -12.62
C LEU A 151 -0.34 2.62 -11.49
N GLU A 152 0.25 3.81 -11.38
CA GLU A 152 1.18 4.16 -10.31
C GLU A 152 0.49 4.17 -8.94
N VAL A 153 -0.68 4.79 -8.82
CA VAL A 153 -1.41 4.81 -7.53
C VAL A 153 -1.88 3.40 -7.15
N THR A 154 -2.27 2.57 -8.13
CA THR A 154 -2.66 1.17 -7.89
C THR A 154 -1.46 0.34 -7.43
N LYS A 155 -0.29 0.54 -8.03
CA LYS A 155 0.96 -0.11 -7.60
C LYS A 155 1.31 0.24 -6.15
N GLN A 156 1.14 1.50 -5.75
CA GLN A 156 1.31 1.90 -4.35
C GLN A 156 0.33 1.15 -3.42
N SER A 157 -0.91 0.91 -3.85
CA SER A 157 -1.86 0.09 -3.09
C SER A 157 -1.33 -1.33 -2.87
N TYR A 158 -0.82 -1.96 -3.92
CA TYR A 158 -0.20 -3.29 -3.83
C TYR A 158 0.99 -3.31 -2.86
N ASP A 159 1.89 -2.33 -2.98
CA ASP A 159 3.07 -2.26 -2.13
C ASP A 159 2.70 -2.08 -0.64
N HIS A 160 1.74 -1.20 -0.33
CA HIS A 160 1.27 -1.00 1.04
C HIS A 160 0.56 -2.23 1.60
N TRP A 161 -0.26 -2.90 0.79
CA TRP A 161 -0.92 -4.13 1.20
C TRP A 161 0.07 -5.27 1.45
N ASN A 162 1.07 -5.43 0.58
CA ASN A 162 2.12 -6.43 0.77
C ASN A 162 2.91 -6.19 2.05
N ASN A 163 3.20 -4.93 2.39
CA ASN A 163 3.83 -4.59 3.66
C ASN A 163 2.97 -4.97 4.87
N LEU A 164 1.66 -4.69 4.82
CA LEU A 164 0.71 -5.11 5.86
C LEU A 164 0.69 -6.62 6.03
N TRP A 165 0.56 -7.35 4.91
CA TRP A 165 0.54 -8.81 4.90
C TRP A 165 1.85 -9.39 5.46
N TYR A 166 3.00 -8.82 5.11
CA TYR A 166 4.30 -9.22 5.63
C TYR A 166 4.38 -9.03 7.15
N VAL A 167 3.95 -7.86 7.66
CA VAL A 167 3.96 -7.57 9.10
C VAL A 167 3.03 -8.51 9.87
N PHE A 168 1.89 -8.84 9.30
CA PHE A 168 0.92 -9.77 9.91
C PHE A 168 1.44 -11.21 9.98
N ASN A 169 1.99 -11.73 8.88
CA ASN A 169 2.37 -13.15 8.78
C ASN A 169 3.73 -13.49 9.38
N ASN A 170 4.63 -12.51 9.52
CA ASN A 170 5.94 -12.71 10.16
C ASN A 170 5.92 -12.40 11.66
N PHE A 171 4.74 -12.51 12.29
CA PHE A 171 4.61 -12.37 13.73
C PHE A 171 5.17 -13.62 14.43
N PRO A 172 6.10 -13.47 15.40
CA PRO A 172 6.56 -14.60 16.18
C PRO A 172 5.42 -15.12 17.06
N THR A 173 4.96 -16.35 16.78
CA THR A 173 3.89 -17.07 17.50
C THR A 173 4.27 -17.54 18.90
N ASP A 174 5.43 -17.12 19.44
CA ASP A 174 6.01 -17.68 20.66
C ASP A 174 5.43 -17.10 21.97
N LEU A 175 4.28 -16.43 21.90
CA LEU A 175 3.50 -15.99 23.06
C LEU A 175 2.28 -16.92 23.24
N GLN A 176 2.55 -18.18 23.59
CA GLN A 176 1.57 -19.10 24.20
C GLN A 176 2.04 -19.53 25.58
#